data_AF-A0A7W0MH64-F1
#
_entry.id   AF-A0A7W0MH64-F1
#
_cell.length_a   1.000
_cell.length_b   1.000
_cell.length_c   1.000
_cell.angle_alpha   90.00
_cell.angle_beta   90.00
_cell.angle_gamma   90.00
#
_symmetry.space_group_name_H-M   'P 1'
#
loop_
_entity.id
_entity.type
_entity.pdbx_description
1 polymer ?
#
loop_
_entity_poly.entity_id
_entity_poly.type
_entity_poly.pdbx_seq_one_letter_code
_entity_poly.pdbx_strand_id
1 'polypeptide(L)'
;MSEAKRKEREAEAEETRTIAGRRFRRQGGGAWVDTAYQPAQATVNVRRGSEQFRALVADTPELRSIANAFSGEVIVVWQGRAYRIR
;
A
#
# COMPACT_ATOMS: atom_id res chain seq x y z
N MET A 1 -21.30 11.89 12.89
CA MET A 1 -20.54 11.52 11.67
C MET A 1 -21.49 11.67 10.48
N SER A 2 -21.26 12.64 9.59
CA SER A 2 -22.20 13.05 8.54
C SER A 2 -22.16 12.13 7.30
N GLU A 3 -23.28 11.99 6.59
CA GLU A 3 -23.42 11.16 5.37
C GLU A 3 -22.43 11.50 4.26
N ALA A 4 -22.08 12.79 4.11
CA ALA A 4 -21.08 13.24 3.13
C ALA A 4 -19.72 12.54 3.32
N LYS A 5 -19.31 12.30 4.58
CA LYS A 5 -18.03 11.66 4.90
C LYS A 5 -18.03 10.15 4.65
N ARG A 6 -19.21 9.51 4.54
CA ARG A 6 -19.32 8.11 4.11
C ARG A 6 -19.19 8.00 2.59
N LYS A 7 -19.91 8.84 1.85
CA LYS A 7 -19.90 8.83 0.38
C LYS A 7 -18.51 9.12 -0.20
N GLU A 8 -17.78 10.04 0.43
CA GLU A 8 -16.41 10.39 0.05
C GLU A 8 -15.43 9.24 0.35
N ARG A 9 -15.60 8.53 1.48
CA ARG A 9 -14.81 7.33 1.81
C ARG A 9 -15.13 6.15 0.89
N GLU A 10 -16.37 6.02 0.43
CA GLU A 10 -16.80 4.98 -0.51
C GLU A 10 -16.24 5.26 -1.91
N ALA A 11 -16.37 6.49 -2.42
CA ALA A 11 -15.79 6.89 -3.71
C ALA A 11 -14.25 6.82 -3.70
N GLU A 12 -13.59 7.17 -2.58
CA GLU A 12 -12.14 7.02 -2.43
C GLU A 12 -11.71 5.55 -2.34
N ALA A 13 -12.59 4.67 -1.83
CA ALA A 13 -12.41 3.22 -1.84
C ALA A 13 -12.67 2.56 -3.21
N GLU A 14 -13.19 3.28 -4.20
CA GLU A 14 -13.40 2.74 -5.55
C GLU A 14 -12.15 2.81 -6.43
N GLU A 15 -11.18 3.66 -6.09
CA GLU A 15 -9.97 3.76 -6.90
C GLU A 15 -9.10 2.51 -6.73
N THR A 16 -8.94 1.77 -7.83
CA THR A 16 -8.08 0.59 -7.87
C THR A 16 -7.00 0.74 -8.93
N ARG A 17 -5.81 0.21 -8.65
CA ARG A 17 -4.68 0.22 -9.59
C ARG A 17 -3.98 -1.13 -9.56
N THR A 18 -3.48 -1.55 -10.73
CA THR A 18 -2.68 -2.77 -10.85
C THR A 18 -1.24 -2.41 -11.16
N ILE A 19 -0.31 -2.77 -10.29
CA ILE A 19 1.12 -2.49 -10.42
C ILE A 19 1.90 -3.78 -10.17
N ALA A 20 2.83 -4.13 -11.06
CA ALA A 20 3.63 -5.35 -10.97
C ALA A 20 2.79 -6.63 -10.72
N GLY A 21 1.64 -6.74 -11.41
CA GLY A 21 0.72 -7.88 -11.28
C GLY A 21 -0.14 -7.90 -10.01
N ARG A 22 -0.06 -6.86 -9.17
CA ARG A 22 -0.78 -6.78 -7.88
C ARG A 22 -1.82 -5.68 -7.90
N ARG A 23 -2.98 -5.95 -7.28
CA ARG A 23 -4.10 -5.02 -7.22
C ARG A 23 -4.12 -4.28 -5.89
N PHE A 24 -4.21 -2.96 -5.98
CA PHE A 24 -4.29 -2.04 -4.85
C PHE A 24 -5.62 -1.30 -4.89
N ARG A 25 -6.14 -1.00 -3.70
CA ARG A 25 -7.32 -0.16 -3.49
C ARG A 25 -6.91 1.05 -2.67
N ARG A 26 -7.27 2.24 -3.11
CA ARG A 26 -7.07 3.46 -2.33
C ARG A 26 -8.03 3.45 -1.13
N GLN A 27 -7.57 3.92 0.01
CA GLN A 27 -8.40 4.05 1.21
C GLN A 27 -8.61 5.52 1.58
N GLY A 28 -9.60 5.76 2.45
CA GLY A 28 -10.11 7.07 2.90
C GLY A 28 -9.13 8.01 3.61
N GLY A 29 -7.82 7.85 3.39
CA GLY A 29 -6.72 8.66 3.89
C GLY A 29 -5.54 8.72 2.91
N GLY A 30 -5.78 8.39 1.63
CA GLY A 30 -4.78 8.41 0.56
C GLY A 30 -3.79 7.25 0.54
N ALA A 31 -3.91 6.29 1.48
CA ALA A 31 -3.09 5.08 1.49
C ALA A 31 -3.57 4.09 0.42
N TRP A 32 -2.61 3.42 -0.23
CA TRP A 32 -2.87 2.34 -1.17
C TRP A 32 -2.69 1.00 -0.48
N VAL A 33 -3.74 0.19 -0.45
CA VAL A 33 -3.73 -1.10 0.25
C VAL A 33 -3.87 -2.22 -0.75
N ASP A 34 -2.93 -3.16 -0.73
CA ASP A 34 -3.02 -4.37 -1.53
C ASP A 34 -4.27 -5.15 -1.16
N THR A 35 -5.01 -5.60 -2.17
CA THR A 35 -6.24 -6.40 -1.97
C THR A 35 -6.01 -7.74 -1.27
N ALA A 36 -4.77 -8.25 -1.24
CA ALA A 36 -4.38 -9.44 -0.47
C ALA A 36 -4.10 -9.14 1.02
N TYR A 37 -4.06 -7.87 1.43
CA TYR A 37 -3.86 -7.48 2.82
C TYR A 37 -5.08 -7.85 3.67
N GLN A 38 -4.81 -8.54 4.78
CA GLN A 38 -5.83 -8.91 5.75
C GLN A 38 -5.83 -7.91 6.91
N PRO A 39 -6.98 -7.38 7.36
CA PRO A 39 -7.03 -6.33 8.39
C PRO A 39 -6.34 -6.66 9.72
N ALA A 40 -6.23 -7.95 10.09
CA ALA A 40 -5.56 -8.40 11.31
C ALA A 40 -4.06 -8.73 11.13
N GLN A 41 -3.52 -8.59 9.91
CA GLN A 41 -2.13 -8.90 9.62
C GLN A 41 -1.21 -7.77 10.10
N ALA A 42 -0.20 -8.10 10.90
CA ALA A 42 0.79 -7.12 11.35
C ALA A 42 1.61 -6.57 10.17
N THR A 43 1.87 -5.26 10.18
CA THR A 43 2.67 -4.59 9.16
C THR A 43 4.10 -4.30 9.63
N VAL A 44 5.08 -4.55 8.77
CA VAL A 44 6.45 -4.07 8.93
C VAL A 44 6.52 -2.64 8.41
N ASN A 45 6.81 -1.68 9.28
CA ASN A 45 6.96 -0.29 8.88
C ASN A 45 8.32 -0.07 8.21
N VAL A 46 8.31 0.41 6.97
CA VAL A 46 9.50 0.70 6.17
C VAL A 46 9.42 2.13 5.69
N ARG A 47 10.49 2.92 5.89
CA ARG A 47 10.56 4.29 5.36
C ARG A 47 11.29 4.31 4.03
N ARG A 48 10.75 5.00 3.03
CA ARG A 48 11.44 5.23 1.75
C ARG A 48 12.80 5.87 1.99
N GLY A 49 13.80 5.47 1.21
CA GLY A 49 15.18 5.96 1.33
C GLY A 49 15.98 5.41 2.52
N SER A 50 15.34 4.75 3.49
CA SER A 50 16.03 4.08 4.60
C SER A 50 16.86 2.89 4.12
N GLU A 51 17.83 2.47 4.93
CA GLU A 51 18.62 1.28 4.66
C GLU A 51 17.74 0.03 4.54
N GLN A 52 16.76 -0.12 5.43
CA GLN A 52 15.80 -1.22 5.39
C GLN A 52 15.01 -1.24 4.06
N PHE A 53 14.60 -0.07 3.56
CA PHE A 53 13.97 0.01 2.25
C PHE A 53 14.92 -0.41 1.14
N ARG A 54 16.16 0.10 1.14
CA ARG A 54 17.17 -0.24 0.13
C ARG A 54 17.47 -1.74 0.09
N ALA A 55 17.59 -2.37 1.26
CA ALA A 55 17.79 -3.81 1.39
C ALA A 55 16.58 -4.57 0.83
N LEU A 56 15.36 -4.20 1.23
CA LEU A 56 14.13 -4.82 0.74
C LEU A 56 14.04 -4.78 -0.79
N VAL A 57 14.28 -3.61 -1.39
CA VAL A 57 14.17 -3.42 -2.85
C VAL A 57 15.41 -3.83 -3.65
N ALA A 58 16.47 -4.30 -2.98
CA ALA A 58 17.62 -4.91 -3.66
C ALA A 58 17.28 -6.34 -4.06
N ASP A 59 16.62 -7.09 -3.17
CA ASP A 59 16.21 -8.47 -3.42
C ASP A 59 14.87 -8.56 -4.19
N THR A 60 14.07 -7.50 -4.16
CA THR A 60 12.72 -7.48 -4.75
C THR A 60 12.47 -6.20 -5.58
N PRO A 61 12.93 -6.14 -6.83
CA PRO A 61 12.78 -4.96 -7.68
C PRO A 61 11.31 -4.59 -7.95
N GLU A 62 10.38 -5.54 -7.90
CA GLU A 62 8.94 -5.29 -8.02
C GLU A 62 8.41 -4.41 -6.88
N LEU A 63 8.91 -4.62 -5.65
CA LEU A 63 8.56 -3.76 -4.51
C LEU A 63 9.05 -2.33 -4.73
N ARG A 64 10.17 -2.13 -5.43
CA ARG A 64 10.62 -0.80 -5.84
C ARG A 64 9.61 -0.13 -6.76
N SER A 65 9.14 -0.84 -7.79
CA SER A 65 8.17 -0.32 -8.75
C SER A 65 6.84 0.02 -8.07
N ILE A 66 6.35 -0.85 -7.18
CA ILE A 66 5.13 -0.61 -6.40
C ILE A 66 5.29 0.62 -5.51
N ALA A 67 6.40 0.68 -4.76
CA ALA A 67 6.68 1.83 -3.93
C ALA A 67 6.70 3.11 -4.78
N ASN A 68 7.44 3.14 -5.89
CA ASN A 68 7.57 4.35 -6.71
C ASN A 68 6.29 4.75 -7.45
N ALA A 69 5.37 3.81 -7.70
CA ALA A 69 4.07 4.10 -8.34
C ALA A 69 3.12 4.92 -7.45
N PHE A 70 3.36 4.95 -6.14
CA PHE A 70 2.54 5.66 -5.17
C PHE A 70 3.39 6.69 -4.42
N SER A 71 2.97 7.96 -4.44
CA SER A 71 3.64 9.05 -3.71
C SER A 71 3.36 9.03 -2.21
N GLY A 72 2.36 8.27 -1.76
CA GLY A 72 1.94 8.17 -0.37
C GLY A 72 2.28 6.83 0.28
N GLU A 73 1.55 6.57 1.36
CA GLU A 73 1.59 5.30 2.08
C GLU A 73 1.08 4.16 1.19
N VAL A 74 1.82 3.06 1.16
CA VAL A 74 1.39 1.81 0.52
C VAL A 74 1.55 0.63 1.48
N ILE A 75 0.52 -0.20 1.58
CA ILE A 75 0.54 -1.49 2.27
C ILE A 75 0.58 -2.58 1.21
N VAL A 76 1.65 -3.37 1.17
CA VAL A 76 1.87 -4.44 0.19
C VAL A 76 2.19 -5.76 0.90
N VAL A 77 1.57 -6.87 0.47
CA VAL A 77 1.76 -8.20 1.07
C VAL A 77 2.79 -9.02 0.29
N TRP A 78 4.06 -8.96 0.63
CA TRP A 78 5.11 -9.71 -0.08
C TRP A 78 5.51 -10.97 0.69
N GLN A 79 5.49 -12.13 0.03
CA GLN A 79 5.90 -13.43 0.62
C GLN A 79 5.26 -13.70 2.00
N GLY A 80 3.95 -13.44 2.13
CA GLY A 80 3.22 -13.65 3.38
C GLY A 80 3.41 -12.57 4.46
N ARG A 81 4.21 -11.53 4.20
CA ARG A 81 4.43 -10.40 5.11
C ARG A 81 3.81 -9.12 4.55
N ALA A 82 3.12 -8.36 5.40
CA ALA A 82 2.63 -7.04 5.03
C ALA A 82 3.71 -5.99 5.33
N TYR A 83 4.07 -5.19 4.33
CA TYR A 83 4.98 -4.07 4.44
C TYR A 83 4.20 -2.77 4.29
N ARG A 84 4.34 -1.87 5.25
CA ARG A 84 3.81 -0.51 5.21
C ARG A 84 4.94 0.43 4.84
N ILE A 85 4.94 0.91 3.61
CA ILE A 85 5.97 1.79 3.05
C ILE A 85 5.45 3.23 3.08
N ARG A 86 6.21 4.13 3.70
CA ARG A 86 5.91 5.57 3.80
C ARG A 86 7.12 6.42 3.45
#